data_AF-A0A3D4R5A4-F1
#
_entry.id   AF-A0A3D4R5A4-F1
#
_cell.length_a   1.000
_cell.length_b   1.000
_cell.length_c   1.000
_cell.angle_alpha   90.00
_cell.angle_beta   90.00
_cell.angle_gamma   90.00
#
_symmetry.space_group_name_H-M   'P 1'
#
loop_
_entity.id
_entity.type
_entity.pdbx_description
1 polymer ?
#
loop_
_entity_poly.entity_id
_entity_poly.type
_entity_poly.pdbx_seq_one_letter_code
_entity_poly.pdbx_strand_id
1 'polypeptide(L)' 'MSNTASTAVRATRKKDSPVTLVEVSPRDGLPEVCHGLSTEDNINYINKLSETGLKKIECASFIHPRLMPEGYDAEKL' A
#
# COMPACT_ATOMS: atom_id res chain seq x y z
N MET A 1 12.79 -4.61 58.44
CA MET A 1 12.63 -5.62 57.37
C MET A 1 11.73 -5.00 56.31
N SER A 2 12.35 -4.19 55.44
CA SER A 2 12.54 -4.45 54.00
C SER A 2 11.26 -4.18 53.19
N ASN A 3 11.18 -2.94 52.72
CA ASN A 3 10.20 -2.44 51.77
C ASN A 3 10.60 -2.95 50.37
N THR A 4 9.92 -3.95 49.82
CA THR A 4 10.13 -4.38 48.43
C THR A 4 9.24 -3.56 47.51
N ALA A 5 9.73 -2.38 47.13
CA ALA A 5 9.20 -1.63 46.00
C ALA A 5 9.49 -2.43 44.72
N SER A 6 8.44 -2.90 44.06
CA SER A 6 8.50 -3.53 42.74
C SER A 6 8.88 -2.48 41.69
N THR A 7 10.17 -2.34 41.43
CA THR A 7 10.71 -1.53 40.33
C THR A 7 10.47 -2.25 39.01
N ALA A 8 9.28 -2.06 38.43
CA ALA A 8 9.05 -2.43 37.04
C ALA A 8 9.93 -1.53 36.15
N VAL A 9 10.94 -2.13 35.51
CA VAL A 9 11.77 -1.47 34.50
C VAL A 9 10.85 -1.06 33.35
N ARG A 10 10.52 0.23 33.28
CA ARG A 10 9.75 0.81 32.17
C ARG A 10 10.64 0.79 30.93
N ALA A 11 10.43 -0.19 30.05
CA ALA A 11 11.04 -0.21 28.73
C ALA A 11 10.82 1.16 28.06
N THR A 12 11.92 1.79 27.63
CA THR A 12 11.90 3.06 26.91
C THR A 12 11.14 2.87 25.60
N ARG A 13 9.88 3.33 25.53
CA ARG A 13 9.14 3.33 24.26
C ARG A 13 9.85 4.28 23.30
N LYS A 14 10.42 3.72 22.23
CA LYS A 14 10.93 4.49 21.08
C LYS A 14 9.83 5.46 20.65
N LYS A 15 10.15 6.75 20.51
CA LYS A 15 9.21 7.78 20.04
C LYS A 15 8.56 7.29 18.75
N ASP A 16 7.23 7.28 18.70
CA ASP A 16 6.49 6.84 17.52
C ASP A 16 6.97 7.66 16.32
N SER A 17 7.73 7.00 15.45
CA SER A 17 8.18 7.60 14.21
C SER A 17 6.99 7.62 13.26
N PRO A 18 6.81 8.68 12.46
CA PRO A 18 5.69 8.73 11.52
C PRO A 18 5.71 7.49 10.61
N VAL A 19 4.57 6.82 10.50
CA VAL A 19 4.37 5.66 9.63
C VAL A 19 3.73 6.12 8.33
N THR A 20 4.21 5.62 7.19
CA THR A 20 3.58 5.83 5.89
C THR A 20 2.89 4.55 5.46
N LEU A 21 1.58 4.62 5.27
CA LEU A 21 0.82 3.55 4.62
C LEU A 21 0.92 3.74 3.10
N VAL A 22 1.25 2.67 2.38
CA VAL A 22 1.39 2.66 0.92
C VAL A 22 0.46 1.58 0.39
N GLU A 23 -0.55 2.01 -0.35
CA GLU A 23 -1.43 1.08 -1.07
C GLU A 23 -0.78 0.69 -2.39
N VAL A 24 -0.71 -0.61 -2.66
CA VAL A 24 -0.03 -1.19 -3.83
C VAL A 24 -0.93 -2.15 -4.60
N SER A 25 -2.16 -2.38 -4.12
CA SER A 25 -3.13 -3.22 -4.78
C SER A 25 -3.40 -2.84 -6.24
N PRO A 26 -3.40 -1.55 -6.69
CA PRO A 26 -3.64 -1.27 -8.10
C PRO A 26 -2.46 -1.69 -9.00
N ARG A 27 -1.22 -1.57 -8.51
CA ARG A 27 -0.01 -1.87 -9.29
C ARG A 27 0.40 -3.34 -9.25
N ASP A 28 0.38 -3.97 -8.09
CA ASP A 28 0.84 -5.37 -7.91
C ASP A 28 -0.32 -6.35 -7.75
N GLY A 29 -1.40 -5.93 -7.08
CA GLY A 29 -2.51 -6.81 -6.73
C GLY A 29 -3.42 -7.08 -7.92
N LEU A 30 -4.16 -6.07 -8.38
CA LEU A 30 -5.22 -6.21 -9.38
C LEU A 30 -4.75 -6.94 -10.65
N PRO A 31 -3.60 -6.62 -11.26
CA PRO A 31 -3.17 -7.33 -12.46
C PRO A 31 -2.87 -8.82 -12.21
N GLU A 32 -2.38 -9.18 -11.01
CA GLU A 32 -1.99 -10.55 -10.64
C GLU A 32 -3.22 -11.41 -10.26
N VAL A 33 -4.19 -10.85 -9.52
CA VAL A 33 -5.34 -11.62 -8.98
C VAL A 33 -6.67 -11.39 -9.70
N CYS A 34 -6.82 -10.31 -10.48
CA CYS A 34 -8.08 -9.94 -11.13
C CYS A 34 -7.96 -9.97 -12.65
N HIS A 35 -7.90 -11.19 -13.21
CA HIS A 35 -7.88 -11.39 -14.66
C HIS A 35 -9.18 -10.90 -15.31
N GLY A 36 -9.05 -10.15 -16.42
CA GLY A 36 -10.18 -9.65 -17.20
C GLY A 36 -10.83 -8.39 -16.64
N LEU A 37 -10.22 -7.72 -15.66
CA LEU A 37 -10.69 -6.41 -15.21
C LEU A 37 -10.55 -5.39 -16.34
N SER A 38 -11.60 -4.60 -16.59
CA SER A 38 -11.50 -3.53 -17.59
C SER A 38 -10.61 -2.39 -17.08
N THR A 39 -10.05 -1.61 -18.01
CA THR A 39 -9.34 -0.38 -17.66
C THR A 39 -10.23 0.59 -16.87
N GLU A 40 -11.51 0.68 -17.23
CA GLU A 40 -12.48 1.54 -16.54
C GLU A 40 -12.70 1.11 -15.09
N ASP A 41 -12.77 -0.20 -14.83
CA ASP A 41 -12.88 -0.74 -13.47
C ASP A 41 -11.63 -0.43 -12.64
N ASN A 42 -10.44 -0.52 -13.23
CA ASN A 42 -9.19 -0.16 -12.57
C ASN A 42 -9.16 1.32 -12.18
N ILE A 43 -9.53 2.21 -13.11
CA ILE A 43 -9.62 3.66 -12.86
C ILE A 43 -10.63 3.94 -11.74
N ASN A 44 -11.82 3.33 -11.81
CA ASN A 44 -12.85 3.47 -10.79
C ASN A 44 -12.37 3.00 -9.41
N TYR A 45 -11.60 1.90 -9.36
CA TYR A 45 -11.02 1.40 -8.13
C TYR A 45 -9.98 2.39 -7.54
N ILE A 46 -9.05 2.87 -8.36
CA ILE A 46 -8.03 3.85 -7.94
C ILE A 46 -8.68 5.15 -7.45
N ASN A 47 -9.71 5.64 -8.15
CA ASN A 47 -10.45 6.83 -7.75
C ASN A 47 -11.10 6.63 -6.37
N LYS A 48 -11.77 5.49 -6.14
CA LYS A 48 -12.33 5.16 -4.82
C LYS A 48 -11.26 5.08 -3.74
N LEU A 49 -10.08 4.54 -4.03
CA LEU A 49 -8.97 4.54 -3.07
C LEU A 49 -8.51 5.96 -2.72
N SER A 50 -8.48 6.86 -3.70
CA SER A 50 -8.07 8.26 -3.48
C SER A 50 -9.00 9.00 -2.50
N GLU A 51 -10.28 8.61 -2.42
CA GLU A 51 -11.28 9.19 -1.53
C GLU A 51 -11.16 8.72 -0.07
N THR A 52 -10.35 7.68 0.21
CA THR A 52 -10.20 7.10 1.56
C THR A 52 -9.31 7.93 2.52
N GLY A 53 -8.60 8.92 2.00
CA GLY A 53 -7.62 9.71 2.77
C GLY A 53 -6.21 9.10 2.81
N LEU A 54 -5.96 7.99 2.10
CA LEU A 54 -4.63 7.46 1.84
C LEU A 54 -3.72 8.55 1.24
N LYS A 55 -2.46 8.56 1.68
CA LYS A 55 -1.48 9.57 1.23
C LYS A 55 -0.56 9.08 0.12
N LYS A 56 -0.45 7.76 -0.05
CA LYS A 56 0.37 7.16 -1.09
C LYS A 56 -0.32 5.91 -1.65
N ILE A 57 -0.57 5.95 -2.95
CA ILE A 57 -1.14 4.86 -3.74
C ILE A 57 -0.20 4.66 -4.93
N GLU A 58 0.28 3.45 -5.14
CA GLU A 58 1.07 3.08 -6.31
C GLU A 58 0.12 2.48 -7.35
N CYS A 59 -0.18 3.26 -8.40
CA CYS A 59 -1.24 2.93 -9.35
C CYS A 59 -0.80 1.98 -10.47
N ALA A 60 0.44 2.13 -10.96
CA ALA A 60 0.91 1.42 -12.15
C ALA A 60 2.45 1.30 -12.16
N SER A 61 2.96 0.43 -13.04
CA SER A 61 4.39 0.23 -13.30
C SER A 61 4.74 0.60 -14.74
N PHE A 62 5.79 1.38 -14.94
CA PHE A 62 6.32 1.67 -16.28
C PHE A 62 7.36 0.63 -16.66
N ILE A 63 6.93 -0.39 -17.40
CA ILE A 63 7.76 -1.52 -17.83
C ILE A 63 8.16 -1.33 -19.29
N HIS A 64 9.34 -1.81 -19.69
CA HIS A 64 9.74 -1.82 -21.09
C HIS A 64 8.67 -2.59 -21.93
N PRO A 65 8.13 -2.04 -23.03
CA PRO A 65 6.98 -2.62 -23.74
C PRO A 65 7.15 -4.09 -24.15
N ARG A 66 8.37 -4.49 -24.51
CA ARG A 66 8.71 -5.89 -24.86
C ARG A 66 8.62 -6.90 -23.70
N LEU A 67 8.57 -6.45 -22.46
CA LEU A 67 8.57 -7.30 -21.25
C LEU A 67 7.31 -7.09 -20.41
N MET A 68 6.36 -6.29 -20.91
CA MET A 68 5.15 -5.93 -20.18
C MET A 68 4.16 -7.11 -20.17
N PRO A 69 3.78 -7.62 -18.99
CA PRO A 69 2.71 -8.61 -18.90
C PRO A 69 1.35 -7.97 -19.24
N GLU A 70 0.39 -8.79 -19.64
CA GLU A 70 -0.97 -8.33 -19.90
C GLU A 70 -1.59 -7.73 -18.61
N GLY A 71 -2.30 -6.61 -18.75
CA GLY A 71 -2.92 -5.93 -17.60
C GLY A 71 -2.02 -4.93 -16.84
N TYR A 72 -0.74 -4.82 -17.19
CA TYR A 72 0.22 -3.88 -16.56
C TYR A 72 0.46 -2.59 -17.38
N ASP A 73 -0.44 -2.27 -18.30
CA ASP A 73 -0.30 -1.13 -19.21
C ASP A 73 -0.61 0.20 -18.50
N ALA A 74 0.44 0.88 -18.04
CA ALA A 74 0.34 2.14 -17.31
C ALA A 74 -0.24 3.29 -18.15
N GLU A 75 -0.10 3.27 -19.48
CA GLU A 75 -0.60 4.36 -20.34
C GLU A 75 -2.13 4.37 -20.43
N LYS A 76 -2.77 3.24 -20.13
CA LYS A 76 -4.23 3.12 -20.13
C LYS A 76 -4.90 3.62 -18.85
N LEU A 77 -4.15 3.83 -17.76
CA LEU A 77 -4.67 4.16 -16.43
C LEU A 77 -4.74 5.67 -16.16
#